data_AF-A0A0P8AD03-F1
#
_entry.id   AF-A0A0P8AD03-F1
#
_cell.length_a   1.000
_cell.length_b   1.000
_cell.length_c   1.000
_cell.angle_alpha   90.00
_cell.angle_beta   90.00
_cell.angle_gamma   90.00
#
_symmetry.space_group_name_H-M   'P 1'
#
loop_
_entity.id
_entity.type
_entity.pdbx_description
1 polymer ?
#
loop_
_entity_poly.entity_id
_entity_poly.type
_entity_poly.pdbx_seq_one_letter_code
_entity_poly.pdbx_strand_id
1 'polypeptide(L)'
;MTASTDKTARTKGSAVHPSIARGIARLGQDISRARRARRISTTDMAARMGVGRSTLHRLEQGDPGVSLNTLAMALSVLGLFDRLADLVDPASDELGLMLAEKTLPKRITSRRRNASSENSPSADASGADDAPEGW
;
A
#
# COMPACT_ATOMS: atom_id res chain seq x y z
N MET A 1 38.19 23.68 16.78
CA MET A 1 37.34 22.58 16.28
C MET A 1 36.05 22.59 17.11
N THR A 2 35.02 23.31 16.65
CA THR A 2 33.77 23.48 17.39
C THR A 2 32.91 22.23 17.26
N ALA A 3 32.68 21.53 18.37
CA ALA A 3 31.81 20.38 18.43
C ALA A 3 30.37 20.78 18.04
N SER A 4 29.93 20.36 16.86
CA SER A 4 28.52 20.47 16.45
C SER A 4 27.73 19.55 17.35
N THR A 5 27.02 20.13 18.33
CA THR A 5 26.11 19.42 19.21
C THR A 5 25.02 18.80 18.35
N ASP A 6 25.17 17.52 18.01
CA ASP A 6 24.21 16.78 17.20
C ASP A 6 22.96 16.55 18.07
N LYS A 7 22.06 17.54 18.05
CA LYS A 7 20.79 17.50 18.76
C LYS A 7 19.96 16.39 18.13
N THR A 8 20.00 15.21 18.72
CA THR A 8 19.29 14.03 18.25
C THR A 8 17.81 14.37 18.12
N ALA A 9 17.28 14.31 16.89
CA ALA A 9 15.86 14.55 16.66
C ALA A 9 15.05 13.52 17.46
N ARG A 10 14.08 14.00 18.23
CA ARG A 10 13.30 13.17 19.16
C ARG A 10 11.83 13.25 18.78
N THR A 11 11.18 12.10 18.66
CA THR A 11 9.72 12.02 18.50
C THR A 11 9.06 11.81 19.85
N LYS A 12 7.72 11.83 19.90
CA LYS A 12 6.95 11.63 21.14
C LYS A 12 7.20 10.25 21.80
N GLY A 13 7.80 9.30 21.08
CA GLY A 13 8.02 7.92 21.56
C GLY A 13 9.44 7.38 21.47
N SER A 14 10.38 8.00 20.74
CA SER A 14 11.75 7.48 20.64
C SER A 14 12.76 8.49 20.05
N ALA A 15 14.05 8.23 20.29
CA ALA A 15 15.16 8.90 19.61
C ALA A 15 15.25 8.43 18.16
N VAL A 16 15.46 9.38 17.23
CA VAL A 16 15.57 9.06 15.81
C VAL A 16 17.04 8.76 15.49
N HIS A 17 17.29 7.62 14.85
CA HIS A 17 18.63 7.26 14.41
C HIS A 17 19.16 8.30 13.40
N PRO A 18 20.44 8.72 13.47
CA PRO A 18 20.96 9.81 12.62
C PRO A 18 20.80 9.56 11.12
N SER A 19 20.91 8.32 10.64
CA SER A 19 20.68 8.01 9.22
C SER A 19 19.23 8.25 8.80
N ILE A 20 18.27 7.88 9.67
CA ILE A 20 16.83 8.10 9.45
C ILE A 20 16.54 9.59 9.47
N ALA A 21 17.09 10.34 10.43
CA ALA A 21 16.93 11.79 10.50
C ALA A 21 17.41 12.49 9.23
N ARG A 22 18.57 12.08 8.68
CA ARG A 22 19.08 12.61 7.40
C ARG A 22 18.15 12.28 6.22
N GLY A 23 17.62 11.06 6.17
CA GLY A 23 16.66 10.65 5.15
C GLY A 23 15.37 11.48 5.18
N ILE A 24 14.82 11.70 6.37
CA ILE A 24 13.61 12.52 6.57
C ILE A 24 13.89 13.99 6.22
N ALA A 25 15.04 14.54 6.62
CA ALA A 25 15.46 15.90 6.25
C ALA A 25 15.55 16.07 4.73
N ARG A 26 16.15 15.09 4.03
CA ARG A 26 16.21 15.08 2.56
C ARG A 26 14.82 15.04 1.94
N LEU A 27 13.92 14.19 2.45
CA LEU A 27 12.54 14.12 1.98
C LEU A 27 11.82 15.47 2.14
N GLY A 28 11.96 16.13 3.29
CA GLY A 28 11.40 17.47 3.51
C GLY A 28 11.90 18.51 2.51
N GLN A 29 13.21 18.50 2.23
CA GLN A 29 13.82 19.38 1.23
C GLN A 29 13.29 19.11 -0.19
N ASP A 30 13.12 17.83 -0.55
CA ASP A 30 12.56 17.43 -1.85
C ASP A 30 11.10 17.88 -1.98
N ILE A 31 10.29 17.80 -0.92
CA ILE A 31 8.93 18.36 -0.87
C ILE A 31 8.95 19.88 -1.08
N SER A 32 9.83 20.59 -0.37
CA SER A 32 9.98 22.05 -0.52
C SER A 32 10.41 22.44 -1.94
N ARG A 33 11.28 21.65 -2.56
CA ARG A 33 11.70 21.83 -3.96
C ARG A 33 10.53 21.55 -4.91
N ALA A 34 9.79 20.47 -4.70
CA ALA A 34 8.62 20.10 -5.50
C ALA A 34 7.51 21.15 -5.44
N ARG A 35 7.28 21.77 -4.27
CA ARG A 35 6.36 22.89 -4.09
C ARG A 35 6.79 24.11 -4.90
N ARG A 36 8.05 24.53 -4.77
CA ARG A 36 8.62 25.68 -5.48
C ARG A 36 8.61 25.48 -7.00
N ALA A 37 8.95 24.27 -7.46
CA ALA A 37 8.91 23.92 -8.89
C ALA A 37 7.50 24.08 -9.50
N ARG A 38 6.45 23.84 -8.70
CA ARG A 38 5.05 24.04 -9.09
C ARG A 38 4.52 25.46 -8.83
N ARG A 39 5.38 26.38 -8.37
CA ARG A 39 5.03 27.77 -8.03
C ARG A 39 3.93 27.89 -6.97
N ILE A 40 3.84 26.93 -6.04
CA ILE A 40 2.85 26.96 -4.97
C ILE A 40 3.45 27.70 -3.76
N SER A 41 2.74 28.73 -3.27
CA SER A 41 3.17 29.47 -2.09
C SER A 41 3.01 28.61 -0.82
N THR A 42 3.79 28.91 0.23
CA THR A 42 3.66 28.23 1.52
C THR A 42 2.25 28.38 2.10
N THR A 43 1.66 29.57 1.96
CA THR A 43 0.29 29.85 2.47
C THR A 43 -0.75 29.03 1.71
N ASP A 44 -0.65 28.98 0.38
CA ASP A 44 -1.58 28.25 -0.49
C ASP A 44 -1.46 26.74 -0.28
N MET A 45 -0.24 26.19 -0.23
CA MET A 45 -0.05 24.76 0.05
C MET A 45 -0.59 24.36 1.43
N ALA A 46 -0.30 25.16 2.47
CA ALA A 46 -0.80 24.88 3.81
C ALA A 46 -2.34 24.91 3.87
N ALA A 47 -2.99 25.86 3.17
CA ALA A 47 -4.44 25.92 3.06
C ALA A 47 -5.02 24.68 2.36
N ARG A 48 -4.44 24.27 1.22
CA ARG A 48 -4.86 23.06 0.49
C ARG A 48 -4.66 21.77 1.29
N MET A 49 -3.62 21.72 2.12
CA MET A 49 -3.37 20.61 3.04
C MET A 49 -4.27 20.61 4.28
N GLY A 50 -4.99 21.71 4.56
CA GLY A 50 -5.79 21.86 5.77
C GLY A 50 -4.97 21.99 7.06
N VAL A 51 -3.74 22.50 6.99
CA VAL A 51 -2.85 22.64 8.15
C VAL A 51 -2.29 24.05 8.31
N GLY A 52 -1.73 24.35 9.48
CA GLY A 52 -1.02 25.61 9.71
C GLY A 52 0.31 25.70 8.95
N ARG A 53 0.75 26.93 8.64
CA ARG A 53 2.06 27.20 8.00
C ARG A 53 3.24 26.63 8.79
N SER A 54 3.14 26.60 10.12
CA SER A 54 4.14 26.00 11.00
C SER A 54 4.28 24.48 10.77
N THR A 55 3.16 23.79 10.54
CA THR A 55 3.15 22.35 10.24
C THR A 55 3.80 22.07 8.89
N LEU A 56 3.48 22.85 7.85
CA LEU A 56 4.15 22.73 6.55
C LEU A 56 5.66 23.04 6.67
N HIS A 57 6.04 24.04 7.45
CA HIS A 57 7.45 24.35 7.68
C HIS A 57 8.18 23.18 8.35
N ARG A 58 7.60 22.58 9.39
CA ARG A 58 8.17 21.38 10.05
C ARG A 58 8.32 20.21 9.08
N LEU A 59 7.32 19.98 8.22
CA LEU A 59 7.39 18.97 7.17
C LEU A 59 8.55 19.23 6.20
N GLU A 60 8.70 20.47 5.71
CA GLU A 60 9.76 20.83 4.76
C GLU A 60 11.17 20.80 5.38
N GLN A 61 11.29 20.97 6.70
CA GLN A 61 12.55 20.76 7.42
C GLN A 61 12.83 19.28 7.73
N GLY A 62 11.87 18.39 7.47
CA GLY A 62 11.98 16.97 7.78
C GLY A 62 11.93 16.65 9.27
N ASP A 63 11.02 17.30 10.00
CA ASP A 63 10.74 16.94 11.38
C ASP A 63 10.10 15.54 11.47
N PRO A 64 10.74 14.57 12.15
CA PRO A 64 10.25 13.19 12.27
C PRO A 64 8.96 13.06 13.09
N GLY A 65 8.57 14.09 13.84
CA GLY A 65 7.32 14.14 14.60
C GLY A 65 6.10 14.58 13.77
N VAL A 66 6.27 14.87 12.47
CA VAL A 66 5.15 15.18 11.58
C VAL A 66 4.38 13.90 11.27
N SER A 67 3.04 13.98 11.31
CA SER A 67 2.19 12.82 11.06
C SER A 67 2.27 12.35 9.60
N LEU A 68 2.15 11.03 9.39
CA LEU A 68 2.07 10.45 8.06
C LEU A 68 0.95 11.07 7.21
N ASN A 69 -0.20 11.38 7.83
CA ASN A 69 -1.30 12.08 7.16
C ASN A 69 -0.89 13.44 6.59
N THR A 70 -0.07 14.21 7.32
CA THR A 70 0.43 15.51 6.83
C THR A 70 1.31 15.34 5.60
N LEU A 71 2.17 14.32 5.59
CA LEU A 71 2.99 13.96 4.43
C LEU A 71 2.10 13.54 3.24
N ALA A 72 1.11 12.68 3.47
CA ALA A 72 0.18 12.21 2.44
C ALA A 72 -0.60 13.38 1.81
N MET A 73 -1.11 14.31 2.62
CA MET A 73 -1.78 15.52 2.15
C MET A 73 -0.84 16.41 1.31
N ALA A 74 0.41 16.59 1.74
CA ALA A 74 1.40 17.34 0.96
C ALA A 74 1.64 16.68 -0.42
N LEU A 75 1.80 15.37 -0.45
CA LEU A 75 2.00 14.62 -1.70
C LEU A 75 0.75 14.69 -2.60
N SER A 76 -0.45 14.63 -2.03
CA SER A 76 -1.71 14.81 -2.76
C SER A 76 -1.79 16.19 -3.43
N VAL A 77 -1.50 17.27 -2.69
CA VAL A 77 -1.46 18.64 -3.25
C VAL A 77 -0.41 18.78 -4.35
N LEU A 78 0.70 18.03 -4.27
CA LEU A 78 1.75 18.01 -5.28
C LEU A 78 1.44 17.08 -6.48
N GLY A 79 0.36 16.30 -6.44
CA GLY A 79 0.06 15.28 -7.45
C GLY A 79 1.09 14.13 -7.46
N LEU A 80 1.59 13.75 -6.28
CA LEU A 80 2.60 12.71 -6.06
C LEU A 80 2.09 11.62 -5.09
N PHE A 81 0.79 11.58 -4.82
CA PHE A 81 0.21 10.65 -3.86
C PHE A 81 0.40 9.18 -4.25
N ASP A 82 0.32 8.87 -5.54
CA ASP A 82 0.48 7.50 -6.05
C ASP A 82 1.84 6.92 -5.66
N ARG A 83 2.90 7.73 -5.60
CA ARG A 83 4.23 7.27 -5.14
C ARG A 83 4.25 6.79 -3.70
N LEU A 84 3.35 7.30 -2.86
CA LEU A 84 3.19 6.83 -1.49
C LEU A 84 2.36 5.54 -1.45
N ALA A 85 1.35 5.42 -2.30
CA ALA A 85 0.54 4.22 -2.43
C ALA A 85 1.36 3.03 -2.94
N ASP A 86 2.25 3.28 -3.91
CA ASP A 86 3.08 2.28 -4.57
C ASP A 86 4.39 1.99 -3.82
N LEU A 87 4.61 2.63 -2.65
CA LEU A 87 5.90 2.60 -1.94
C LEU A 87 6.35 1.18 -1.56
N VAL A 88 5.40 0.27 -1.36
CA VAL A 88 5.64 -1.14 -0.99
C VAL A 88 4.82 -2.08 -1.88
N ASP A 89 4.67 -1.74 -3.17
CA ASP A 89 4.02 -2.61 -4.14
C ASP A 89 4.83 -3.91 -4.33
N PRO A 90 4.27 -5.10 -4.01
CA PRO A 90 4.96 -6.39 -4.18
C PRO A 90 5.46 -6.65 -5.61
N ALA A 91 4.81 -6.09 -6.62
CA ALA A 91 5.25 -6.23 -8.01
C ALA A 91 6.58 -5.52 -8.29
N SER A 92 6.93 -4.52 -7.46
CA SER A 92 8.17 -3.74 -7.55
C SER A 92 9.22 -4.13 -6.50
N ASP A 93 8.88 -5.01 -5.55
CA ASP A 93 9.78 -5.51 -4.51
C ASP A 93 10.56 -6.74 -5.00
N GLU A 94 11.74 -6.51 -5.59
CA GLU A 94 12.64 -7.56 -6.09
C GLU A 94 12.97 -8.61 -5.01
N LEU A 95 13.20 -8.18 -3.77
CA LEU A 95 13.51 -9.10 -2.67
C LEU A 95 12.28 -9.95 -2.35
N GLY A 96 11.10 -9.32 -2.28
CA GLY A 96 9.82 -10.00 -2.13
C GLY A 96 9.56 -11.06 -3.20
N LEU A 97 9.83 -10.73 -4.47
CA LEU A 97 9.72 -11.66 -5.59
C LEU A 97 10.69 -12.85 -5.47
N MET A 98 11.95 -12.60 -5.10
CA MET A 98 12.94 -13.67 -4.88
C MET A 98 12.55 -14.61 -3.73
N LEU A 99 11.96 -14.08 -2.65
CA LEU A 99 11.46 -14.91 -1.55
C LEU A 99 10.25 -15.73 -1.98
N ALA A 100 9.31 -15.13 -2.72
CA ALA A 100 8.15 -15.82 -3.24
C ALA A 100 8.57 -16.99 -4.13
N GLU A 101 9.57 -16.80 -4.99
CA GLU A 101 10.11 -17.85 -5.86
C GLU A 101 10.61 -19.07 -5.08
N LYS A 102 11.32 -18.83 -3.96
CA LYS A 102 11.83 -19.91 -3.08
C LYS A 102 10.74 -20.71 -2.38
N THR A 103 9.53 -20.15 -2.26
CA THR A 103 8.39 -20.80 -1.62
C THR A 103 7.48 -21.56 -2.58
N LEU A 104 7.80 -21.62 -3.88
CA LEU A 104 6.98 -22.36 -4.84
C LEU A 104 6.82 -23.83 -4.41
N PRO A 105 5.58 -24.36 -4.40
CA PRO A 105 5.35 -25.75 -4.09
C PRO A 105 6.02 -26.64 -5.15
N LYS A 106 6.98 -27.46 -4.73
CA LYS A 106 7.72 -28.40 -5.59
C LYS A 106 6.83 -29.42 -6.33
N ARG A 107 5.59 -29.64 -5.85
CA ARG A 107 4.62 -30.53 -6.49
C ARG A 107 3.21 -30.01 -6.25
N ILE A 108 2.50 -29.68 -7.33
CA ILE A 108 1.08 -29.35 -7.29
C ILE A 108 0.30 -30.66 -7.39
N THR A 109 -0.36 -31.07 -6.30
CA THR A 109 -1.29 -32.20 -6.33
C THR A 109 -2.68 -31.67 -6.65
N SER A 110 -3.17 -31.94 -7.85
CA SER A 110 -4.60 -31.79 -8.12
C SER A 110 -5.31 -32.89 -7.34
N ARG A 111 -6.07 -32.54 -6.30
CA ARG A 111 -6.99 -33.50 -5.67
C ARG A 111 -7.98 -33.91 -6.75
N ARG A 112 -7.79 -35.11 -7.32
CA ARG A 112 -8.71 -35.75 -8.26
C ARG A 112 -10.06 -35.78 -7.55
N ARG A 113 -10.98 -34.89 -7.95
CA ARG A 113 -12.38 -34.99 -7.56
C ARG A 113 -12.84 -36.34 -8.12
N ASN A 114 -13.11 -37.29 -7.24
CA ASN A 114 -13.73 -38.55 -7.61
C ASN A 114 -15.12 -38.21 -8.15
N ALA A 115 -15.23 -38.10 -9.47
CA ALA A 115 -16.50 -38.20 -10.17
C ALA A 115 -16.89 -39.69 -10.16
N SER A 116 -17.61 -40.12 -9.13
CA SER A 116 -18.21 -41.44 -9.09
C SER A 116 -19.31 -41.50 -8.01
N SER A 117 -20.52 -41.09 -8.38
CA SER A 117 -21.78 -41.71 -7.92
C SER A 117 -23.02 -41.09 -8.60
N GLU A 118 -23.12 -41.14 -9.92
CA GLU A 118 -24.40 -40.96 -10.61
C GLU A 118 -24.47 -42.00 -11.74
N ASN A 119 -24.74 -43.24 -11.36
CA ASN A 119 -25.31 -44.21 -12.29
C ASN A 119 -26.06 -45.28 -11.49
N SER A 120 -27.35 -45.06 -11.26
CA SER A 120 -28.29 -46.12 -10.87
C SER A 120 -29.13 -46.48 -12.09
N PRO A 121 -29.02 -47.69 -12.64
CA PRO A 121 -30.01 -48.24 -13.56
C PRO A 121 -30.77 -49.39 -12.88
N SER A 122 -32.07 -49.19 -12.60
CA SER A 122 -33.09 -50.25 -12.66
C SER A 122 -34.47 -49.64 -12.36
N ALA A 123 -35.12 -49.12 -13.41
CA ALA A 123 -36.57 -49.01 -13.43
C ALA A 123 -37.10 -50.24 -14.16
N ASP A 124 -37.40 -51.29 -13.40
CA ASP A 124 -38.31 -52.33 -13.84
C ASP A 124 -39.71 -51.70 -13.91
N ALA A 125 -40.14 -51.34 -15.11
CA ALA A 125 -41.53 -51.03 -15.41
C ALA A 125 -41.99 -52.00 -16.49
N SER A 126 -42.40 -53.18 -16.05
CA SER A 126 -43.25 -54.10 -16.79
C SER A 126 -44.51 -53.37 -17.24
N GLY A 127 -44.82 -53.51 -18.52
CA GLY A 127 -46.04 -52.99 -19.13
C GLY A 127 -47.32 -53.54 -18.51
N ALA A 128 -48.31 -52.65 -18.46
CA ALA A 128 -49.73 -52.91 -18.46
C ALA A 128 -50.32 -51.73 -19.25
N ASP A 129 -50.60 -51.92 -20.53
CA ASP A 129 -51.92 -52.25 -21.05
C ASP A 129 -52.91 -51.09 -20.96
N ASP A 130 -53.13 -50.52 -22.14
CA ASP A 130 -54.45 -50.36 -22.76
C ASP A 130 -55.41 -49.29 -22.20
N ALA A 131 -55.48 -48.17 -22.92
CA ALA A 131 -56.64 -47.75 -23.73
C ALA A 131 -56.75 -46.21 -23.80
N PRO A 132 -56.87 -45.61 -25.00
CA PRO A 132 -57.16 -44.20 -25.17
C PRO A 132 -58.67 -43.98 -25.34
N GLU A 133 -59.24 -42.94 -24.71
CA GLU A 133 -60.36 -42.16 -25.27
C GLU A 133 -60.80 -41.01 -24.34
N GLY A 134 -61.12 -39.86 -24.95
CA GLY A 134 -62.16 -38.97 -24.41
C GLY A 134 -61.80 -37.53 -24.01
N TRP A 135 -61.56 -36.68 -25.02
CA TRP A 135 -61.94 -35.25 -25.21
C TRP A 135 -61.88 -34.29 -24.02
#